data_AF-A0A4S8Q427-F1
#
_entry.id   AF-A0A4S8Q427-F1
#
_cell.length_a   1.000
_cell.length_b   1.000
_cell.length_c   1.000
_cell.angle_alpha   90.00
_cell.angle_beta   90.00
_cell.angle_gamma   90.00
#
_symmetry.space_group_name_H-M   'P 1'
#
loop_
_entity.id
_entity.type
_entity.pdbx_description
1 polymer ?
#
loop_
_entity_poly.entity_id
_entity_poly.type
_entity_poly.pdbx_seq_one_letter_code
_entity_poly.pdbx_strand_id
1 'polypeptide(L)'
;MTRVIDTLGKAIRHNMLVVATCRDCQRQGRFLAKDLATFYGQGRDPHSLKFRCTHCDTRNSKITLMGNPYDRTPETIVWRPVKVKL
;
A
#
# COMPACT_ATOMS: atom_id res chain seq x y z
N MET A 1 15.14 6.50 13.57
CA MET A 1 13.76 6.75 14.05
C MET A 1 12.78 6.19 13.04
N THR A 2 12.10 5.09 13.35
CA THR A 2 11.01 4.52 12.54
C THR A 2 9.87 5.53 12.53
N ARG A 3 9.69 6.25 11.42
CA ARG A 3 8.61 7.24 11.29
C ARG A 3 7.27 6.49 11.35
N VAL A 4 6.44 6.81 12.34
CA VAL A 4 5.11 6.23 12.48
C VAL A 4 4.23 6.70 11.31
N ILE A 5 3.68 5.74 10.56
CA ILE A 5 2.73 5.98 9.47
C ILE A 5 1.32 5.99 10.07
N ASP A 6 0.92 7.14 10.58
CA ASP A 6 -0.37 7.38 11.26
C ASP A 6 -1.45 7.98 10.34
N THR A 7 -1.12 8.29 9.10
CA THR A 7 -2.01 8.95 8.14
C THR A 7 -1.83 8.38 6.74
N LEU A 8 -2.90 8.37 5.95
CA LEU A 8 -2.85 8.01 4.53
C LEU A 8 -1.88 8.90 3.76
N GLY A 9 -1.79 10.19 4.10
CA GLY A 9 -0.83 11.12 3.51
C GLY A 9 0.63 10.68 3.71
N LYS A 10 0.99 10.18 4.91
CA LYS A 10 2.32 9.60 5.13
C LYS A 10 2.50 8.29 4.38
N ALA A 11 1.48 7.43 4.35
CA ALA A 11 1.52 6.16 3.61
C ALA A 11 1.75 6.37 2.10
N ILE A 12 1.15 7.41 1.51
CA ILE A 12 1.35 7.81 0.10
C ILE A 12 2.81 8.14 -0.19
N ARG A 13 3.48 8.90 0.70
CA ARG A 13 4.89 9.30 0.51
C ARG A 13 5.84 8.11 0.44
N HIS A 14 5.41 6.97 0.96
CA HIS A 14 6.16 5.71 0.97
C HIS A 14 5.57 4.67 0.00
N ASN A 15 4.71 5.10 -0.94
CA ASN A 15 4.03 4.26 -1.91
C ASN A 15 3.40 2.99 -1.29
N MET A 16 2.80 3.11 -0.10
CA MET A 16 2.34 1.94 0.65
C MET A 16 0.99 1.41 0.17
N LEU A 17 0.78 0.11 0.42
CA LEU A 17 -0.50 -0.56 0.31
C LEU A 17 -1.18 -0.62 1.68
N VAL A 18 -2.49 -0.36 1.69
CA VAL A 18 -3.38 -0.67 2.80
C VAL A 18 -4.01 -2.03 2.51
N VAL A 19 -3.81 -2.99 3.42
CA VAL A 19 -4.33 -4.35 3.31
C VAL A 19 -5.45 -4.52 4.33
N ALA A 20 -6.67 -4.76 3.83
CA ALA A 20 -7.83 -5.09 4.65
C ALA A 20 -8.03 -6.61 4.65
N THR A 21 -7.84 -7.24 5.80
CA THR A 21 -8.05 -8.68 5.99
C THR A 21 -9.38 -8.92 6.69
N CYS A 22 -10.32 -9.62 6.07
CA CYS A 22 -11.55 -10.06 6.73
C CYS A 22 -11.20 -11.04 7.84
N ARG A 23 -11.63 -10.79 9.09
CA ARG A 23 -11.33 -11.72 10.19
C ARG A 23 -12.15 -13.01 10.12
N ASP A 24 -13.29 -12.97 9.45
CA ASP A 24 -14.22 -14.09 9.43
C ASP A 24 -13.83 -15.13 8.35
N CYS A 25 -13.39 -14.67 7.17
CA CYS A 25 -13.01 -15.56 6.05
C CYS A 25 -11.56 -15.43 5.57
N GLN A 26 -10.74 -14.61 6.24
CA GLN A 26 -9.31 -14.41 5.98
C GLN A 26 -8.94 -13.87 4.58
N ARG A 27 -9.93 -13.53 3.74
CA ARG A 27 -9.70 -12.89 2.44
C ARG A 27 -9.12 -11.49 2.62
N GLN A 28 -8.22 -11.12 1.71
CA GLN A 28 -7.54 -9.83 1.73
C GLN A 28 -7.94 -8.97 0.53
N GLY A 29 -8.26 -7.71 0.78
CA GLY A 29 -8.26 -6.64 -0.22
C GLY A 29 -7.00 -5.79 -0.06
N ARG A 30 -6.39 -5.40 -1.18
CA ARG A 30 -5.19 -4.54 -1.20
C ARG A 30 -5.48 -3.28 -2.00
N PHE A 31 -5.13 -2.13 -1.44
CA PHE A 31 -5.44 -0.84 -2.02
C PHE A 31 -4.21 0.07 -1.92
N LEU A 32 -3.95 0.87 -2.95
CA LEU A 32 -2.95 1.93 -2.84
C LEU A 32 -3.44 2.97 -1.83
N ALA A 33 -2.54 3.44 -0.96
CA ALA A 33 -2.87 4.51 -0.02
C ALA A 33 -3.38 5.79 -0.73
N LYS A 34 -2.91 6.05 -1.96
CA LYS A 34 -3.34 7.16 -2.80
C LYS A 34 -4.81 7.08 -3.19
N ASP A 35 -5.27 5.91 -3.58
CA ASP A 35 -6.67 5.70 -3.99
C ASP A 35 -7.60 5.89 -2.79
N LEU A 36 -7.23 5.32 -1.64
CA LEU A 36 -7.99 5.48 -0.41
C LEU A 36 -8.01 6.92 0.10
N ALA A 37 -6.90 7.67 -0.04
CA ALA A 37 -6.89 9.07 0.38
C ALA A 37 -7.75 9.96 -0.52
N THR A 38 -7.95 9.59 -1.78
CA THR A 38 -8.87 10.29 -2.69
C THR A 38 -10.31 10.18 -2.19
N PHE A 39 -10.65 9.05 -1.56
CA PHE A 39 -11.99 8.81 -1.02
C PHE A 39 -12.17 9.26 0.44
N TYR A 40 -11.19 8.98 1.31
CA TYR A 40 -11.27 9.22 2.77
C TYR A 40 -10.55 10.48 3.25
N GLY A 41 -9.76 11.13 2.40
CA GLY A 41 -8.90 12.25 2.75
C GLY A 41 -7.52 11.82 3.26
N GLN A 42 -6.51 12.66 3.00
CA GLN A 42 -5.10 12.35 3.34
C GLN A 42 -4.81 12.32 4.85
N GLY A 43 -5.52 13.12 5.65
CA GLY A 43 -5.33 13.18 7.10
C GLY A 43 -5.91 12.00 7.87
N ARG A 44 -6.52 11.02 7.19
CA ARG A 44 -7.18 9.89 7.84
C ARG A 44 -6.17 8.84 8.28
N ASP A 45 -6.37 8.30 9.49
CA ASP A 45 -5.62 7.13 9.98
C ASP A 45 -6.00 5.88 9.16
N PRO A 46 -5.04 5.19 8.51
CA PRO A 46 -5.28 3.97 7.76
C PRO A 46 -5.95 2.87 8.60
N HIS A 47 -5.62 2.74 9.88
CA HIS A 47 -6.16 1.68 10.74
C HIS A 47 -7.61 1.94 11.16
N SER A 48 -8.08 3.19 11.06
CA SER A 48 -9.46 3.57 11.35
C SER A 48 -10.45 3.29 10.20
N LEU A 49 -9.94 2.93 9.03
CA LEU A 49 -10.75 2.72 7.82
C LEU A 49 -11.68 1.51 7.97
N LYS A 50 -12.85 1.60 7.33
CA LYS A 50 -13.87 0.56 7.36
C LYS A 50 -14.01 -0.06 5.98
N PHE A 51 -13.90 -1.38 5.92
CA PHE A 51 -14.11 -2.16 4.70
C PHE A 51 -15.22 -3.16 4.93
N ARG A 52 -15.97 -3.46 3.86
CA ARG A 52 -17.00 -4.50 3.84
C ARG A 52 -16.48 -5.66 3.00
N CYS A 53 -16.49 -6.86 3.55
CA CYS A 53 -16.08 -8.06 2.81
C CYS A 53 -17.15 -8.40 1.78
N THR A 54 -16.79 -8.52 0.50
CA THR A 54 -17.74 -8.87 -0.56
C THR A 54 -18.27 -10.30 -0.46
N HIS A 55 -17.57 -11.19 0.26
CA HIS A 55 -17.98 -12.58 0.43
C HIS A 55 -18.85 -12.83 1.67
N CYS A 56 -18.56 -12.14 2.78
CA CYS A 56 -19.24 -12.38 4.06
C CYS A 56 -20.19 -11.24 4.45
N ASP A 57 -20.17 -10.12 3.72
CA ASP A 57 -20.87 -8.85 4.00
C ASP A 57 -20.54 -8.19 5.37
N THR A 58 -19.68 -8.80 6.16
CA THR A 58 -19.15 -8.29 7.43
C THR A 58 -18.23 -7.09 7.26
N ARG A 59 -18.15 -6.26 8.30
CA ARG A 59 -17.20 -5.13 8.42
C ARG A 59 -16.01 -5.46 9.33
N ASN A 60 -15.94 -6.69 9.85
CA ASN A 60 -14.90 -7.14 10.76
C ASN A 60 -13.58 -7.35 10.02
N SER A 61 -12.82 -6.26 9.83
CA SER A 61 -11.55 -6.27 9.11
C SER A 61 -10.38 -5.85 10.00
N LYS A 62 -9.24 -6.52 9.82
CA LYS A 62 -7.94 -6.11 10.35
C LYS A 62 -7.21 -5.33 9.25
N ILE A 63 -6.77 -4.12 9.56
CA ILE A 63 -6.01 -3.29 8.63
C ILE A 63 -4.54 -3.35 8.96
N THR A 64 -3.73 -3.57 7.93
CA THR A 64 -2.25 -3.55 8.00
C THR A 64 -1.69 -2.74 6.86
N LEU A 65 -0.53 -2.13 7.08
CA LEU A 65 0.22 -1.41 6.06
C LEU A 65 1.37 -2.29 5.56
N MET A 66 1.60 -2.27 4.25
CA MET A 66 2.69 -2.99 3.60
C MET A 66 3.38 -2.09 2.58
N GLY A 67 4.70 -2.23 2.41
CA GLY A 67 5.38 -1.63 1.26
C GLY A 67 4.84 -2.21 -0.05
N ASN A 68 4.78 -1.39 -1.10
CA ASN A 68 4.37 -1.88 -2.42
C ASN A 68 5.50 -2.75 -3.01
N PRO A 69 5.27 -4.06 -3.26
CA PRO A 69 6.31 -4.96 -3.76
C PRO A 69 6.69 -4.66 -5.22
N TYR A 70 5.86 -3.89 -5.93
CA TYR A 70 6.09 -3.42 -7.29
C TYR A 70 6.77 -2.05 -7.33
N ASP A 71 7.11 -1.46 -6.19
CA ASP A 71 7.92 -0.24 -6.10
C ASP A 71 9.40 -0.50 -6.39
N ARG A 72 9.71 -1.56 -7.14
CA ARG A 72 11.03 -1.81 -7.69
C ARG A 72 11.28 -0.78 -8.79
N THR A 73 11.77 0.41 -8.41
CA THR A 73 12.73 1.07 -9.27
C THR A 73 13.84 0.06 -9.55
N PRO A 74 14.09 -0.34 -10.80
CA PRO A 74 15.25 -1.15 -11.11
C PRO A 74 16.45 -0.44 -10.49
N GLU A 75 17.21 -1.13 -9.65
CA GLU A 75 18.51 -0.63 -9.23
C GLU A 75 19.24 -0.25 -10.51
N THR A 76 19.49 1.06 -10.63
CA THR A 76 20.08 1.80 -11.74
C THR A 76 20.74 0.89 -12.78
N ILE A 77 20.29 0.94 -14.05
CA ILE A 77 20.95 0.26 -15.17
C ILE A 77 22.48 0.45 -15.04
N VAL A 78 23.19 -0.59 -14.60
CA VAL A 78 24.64 -0.56 -14.30
C VAL A 78 25.49 -0.61 -15.58
N TRP A 79 24.84 -0.68 -16.74
CA TRP A 79 25.49 -0.86 -18.03
C TRP A 79 25.97 0.47 -18.60
N ARG A 80 27.28 0.58 -18.80
CA ARG A 80 27.90 1.67 -19.57
C ARG A 80 28.08 1.20 -21.02
N PRO A 81 27.60 1.94 -22.03
CA PRO A 81 27.82 1.57 -23.43
C PRO A 81 29.32 1.60 -23.75
N VAL A 82 29.82 0.53 -24.37
CA VAL A 82 31.19 0.43 -24.89
C VAL A 82 31.17 0.31 -26.41
N LYS A 83 32.06 1.04 -27.09
CA LYS A 83 32.28 0.88 -28.54
C LYS A 83 33.03 -0.42 -28.77
N VAL A 84 32.39 -1.39 -29.42
CA VAL A 84 33.08 -2.56 -29.99
C VAL A 84 33.66 -2.14 -31.34
N LYS A 85 34.97 -2.23 -31.50
CA LYS A 85 35.61 -2.13 -32.82
C LYS A 85 35.51 -3.53 -33.45
N LEU A 86 34.77 -3.62 -34.56
CA LEU A 86 34.82 -4.76 -35.48
C LEU A 86 36.16 -4.77 -36.21
#